data_AF-A0A0C9M0A9-F1
#
_entry.id   AF-A0A0C9M0A9-F1
#
_cell.length_a   1.000
_cell.length_b   1.000
_cell.length_c   1.000
_cell.angle_alpha   90.00
_cell.angle_beta   90.00
_cell.angle_gamma   90.00
#
_symmetry.space_group_name_H-M   'P 1'
#
loop_
_entity.id
_entity.type
_entity.pdbx_description
1 polymer ?
#
loop_
_entity_poly.entity_id
_entity_poly.type
_entity_poly.pdbx_seq_one_letter_code
_entity_poly.pdbx_strand_id
1 'polypeptide(L)'
;MTQPAGYWGPVTSSVDWCEENYTHSYYIAEFWNTISVAMVALGFLGVALHHKSLGWRLSASYLLIVVVGIGSVLFHATLQFEHQMWDEVPMVWCACQLLWVLLDEHGYRGIGYTVCISLYCAFATYVTSMNKGTTQFFMFQTSFGLVMWTDLYFVYQLYKNVKNEQVTRLFHQGCKFLALALGVWLFDSNLCFVFDHVPNPQFHAWWHVLMCTSLHYFFVACGHESVVRTGEQAEIRYFLNMIPYVCKMGQKKHDE
;
A
#
# COMPACT_ATOMS: atom_id res chain seq x y z
N MET A 1 -14.14 -7.47 30.80
CA MET A 1 -13.06 -6.66 31.42
C MET A 1 -13.22 -5.25 30.90
N THR A 2 -13.13 -4.22 31.74
CA THR A 2 -13.14 -2.82 31.28
C THR A 2 -11.82 -2.57 30.57
N GLN A 3 -11.83 -2.17 29.29
CA GLN A 3 -10.59 -1.84 28.58
C GLN A 3 -9.78 -0.80 29.39
N PRO A 4 -8.43 -0.90 29.42
CA PRO A 4 -7.61 0.06 30.13
C PRO A 4 -7.90 1.47 29.63
N ALA A 5 -8.07 2.42 30.54
CA ALA A 5 -8.26 3.81 30.16
C ALA A 5 -6.97 4.33 29.53
N GLY A 6 -7.02 4.69 28.23
CA GLY A 6 -5.90 5.23 27.48
C GLY A 6 -5.88 6.76 27.41
N TYR A 7 -4.76 7.32 26.92
CA TYR A 7 -4.55 8.77 26.84
C TYR A 7 -5.52 9.50 25.90
N TRP A 8 -5.85 8.91 24.74
CA TRP A 8 -6.61 9.59 23.66
C TRP A 8 -8.13 9.60 23.87
N GLY A 9 -8.63 9.04 24.98
CA GLY A 9 -10.06 8.93 25.26
C GLY A 9 -10.70 7.71 24.60
N PRO A 10 -12.05 7.69 24.49
CA PRO A 10 -12.78 6.58 23.89
C PRO A 10 -12.43 6.37 22.42
N VAL A 11 -12.52 5.12 21.96
CA VAL A 11 -12.42 4.76 20.53
C VAL A 11 -13.57 5.43 19.76
N THR A 12 -13.23 6.15 18.70
CA THR A 12 -14.22 6.81 17.80
C THR A 12 -14.16 6.30 16.37
N SER A 13 -13.12 5.52 16.02
CA SER A 13 -12.99 4.85 14.73
C SER A 13 -14.10 3.82 14.50
N SER A 14 -14.31 3.48 13.22
CA SER A 14 -15.28 2.45 12.84
C SER A 14 -14.78 1.02 13.06
N VAL A 15 -13.45 0.86 13.22
CA VAL A 15 -12.76 -0.42 13.40
C VAL A 15 -11.80 -0.32 14.59
N ASP A 16 -11.70 -1.42 15.32
CA ASP A 16 -10.76 -1.74 16.41
C ASP A 16 -10.19 -3.12 16.07
N TRP A 17 -8.87 -3.28 16.01
CA TRP A 17 -8.24 -4.52 15.51
C TRP A 17 -8.06 -5.54 16.65
N CYS A 18 -7.50 -6.72 16.36
CA CYS A 18 -7.35 -7.74 17.41
C CYS A 18 -6.27 -7.42 18.46
N GLU A 19 -5.41 -6.43 18.23
CA GLU A 19 -4.40 -6.05 19.20
C GLU A 19 -5.06 -5.42 20.44
N GLU A 20 -4.71 -5.87 21.65
CA GLU A 20 -5.33 -5.35 22.86
C GLU A 20 -4.85 -3.92 23.18
N ASN A 21 -5.81 -3.00 23.24
CA ASN A 21 -5.57 -1.58 23.42
C ASN A 21 -4.86 -1.21 24.73
N TYR A 22 -3.86 -0.33 24.61
CA TYR A 22 -3.07 0.26 25.70
C TYR A 22 -2.32 -0.74 26.58
N THR A 23 -2.11 -1.96 26.09
CA THR A 23 -1.42 -3.04 26.84
C THR A 23 0.07 -2.74 27.07
N HIS A 24 0.72 -2.13 26.09
CA HIS A 24 2.16 -1.87 26.12
C HIS A 24 2.51 -0.40 26.46
N SER A 25 1.56 0.52 26.35
CA SER A 25 1.77 1.94 26.57
C SER A 25 0.45 2.64 26.91
N TYR A 26 0.49 3.62 27.82
CA TYR A 26 -0.65 4.49 28.09
C TYR A 26 -0.97 5.46 26.93
N TYR A 27 0.02 5.74 26.07
CA TYR A 27 -0.08 6.74 24.99
C TYR A 27 -0.39 6.16 23.61
N ILE A 28 -0.19 4.85 23.42
CA ILE A 28 -0.33 4.16 22.14
C ILE A 28 -1.36 3.06 22.33
N ALA A 29 -2.47 3.12 21.61
CA ALA A 29 -3.55 2.14 21.70
C ALA A 29 -3.07 0.76 21.21
N GLU A 30 -2.75 0.61 19.94
CA GLU A 30 -2.28 -0.65 19.36
C GLU A 30 -0.78 -0.53 19.08
N PHE A 31 0.05 -1.02 19.99
CA PHE A 31 1.49 -0.78 19.99
C PHE A 31 2.21 -1.39 18.78
N TRP A 32 1.98 -2.68 18.51
CA TRP A 32 2.62 -3.39 17.41
C TRP A 32 2.14 -2.90 16.05
N ASN A 33 0.84 -2.64 15.92
CA ASN A 33 0.27 -2.02 14.73
C ASN A 33 0.88 -0.62 14.50
N THR A 34 1.06 0.19 15.55
CA THR A 34 1.68 1.53 15.44
C THR A 34 3.14 1.47 15.02
N ILE A 35 3.97 0.58 15.60
CA ILE A 35 5.42 0.57 15.31
C ILE A 35 5.79 -0.18 14.03
N SER A 36 4.81 -0.78 13.33
CA SER A 36 5.00 -1.49 12.07
C SER A 36 5.20 -0.54 10.86
N VAL A 37 6.15 0.39 10.99
CA VAL A 37 6.46 1.51 10.08
C VAL A 37 7.09 1.11 8.73
N ALA A 38 6.92 -0.15 8.31
CA ALA A 38 7.47 -0.69 7.07
C ALA A 38 6.99 0.11 5.84
N MET A 39 5.75 0.60 5.85
CA MET A 39 5.20 1.46 4.80
C MET A 39 5.99 2.76 4.63
N VAL A 40 6.30 3.43 5.73
CA VAL A 40 7.09 4.68 5.73
C VAL A 40 8.51 4.40 5.24
N ALA A 41 9.17 3.40 5.81
CA ALA A 41 10.55 3.07 5.49
C ALA A 41 10.73 2.63 4.03
N LEU A 42 9.91 1.68 3.56
CA LEU A 42 10.00 1.15 2.20
C LEU A 42 9.50 2.18 1.16
N GLY A 43 8.54 3.03 1.51
CA GLY A 43 8.11 4.15 0.67
C GLY A 43 9.26 5.13 0.39
N PHE A 44 9.95 5.63 1.42
CA PHE A 44 11.09 6.51 1.22
C PHE A 44 12.25 5.83 0.48
N LEU A 45 12.55 4.58 0.82
CA LEU A 45 13.56 3.80 0.13
C LEU A 45 13.20 3.63 -1.37
N GLY A 46 11.94 3.33 -1.66
CA GLY A 46 11.43 3.20 -3.01
C GLY A 46 11.60 4.47 -3.85
N VAL A 47 11.31 5.65 -3.27
CA VAL A 47 11.61 6.95 -3.92
C VAL A 47 13.11 7.08 -4.18
N ALA A 48 13.95 6.86 -3.17
CA ALA A 48 15.39 7.03 -3.28
C ALA A 48 16.01 6.13 -4.37
N LEU A 49 15.53 4.89 -4.49
CA LEU A 49 16.02 3.91 -5.46
C LEU A 49 15.47 4.13 -6.88
N HIS A 50 14.23 4.59 -7.02
CA HIS A 50 13.54 4.62 -8.31
C HIS A 50 13.35 6.01 -8.93
N HIS A 51 13.52 7.11 -8.19
CA HIS A 51 13.21 8.44 -8.72
C HIS A 51 13.93 8.76 -10.03
N LYS A 52 15.22 8.41 -10.13
CA LYS A 52 16.04 8.65 -11.33
C LYS A 52 15.73 7.69 -12.47
N SER A 53 15.34 6.45 -12.17
CA SER A 53 15.09 5.42 -13.19
C SER A 53 13.65 5.43 -13.70
N LEU A 54 12.67 5.53 -12.80
CA LEU A 54 11.24 5.37 -13.11
C LEU A 54 10.48 6.71 -13.09
N GLY A 55 11.16 7.80 -12.73
CA GLY A 55 10.63 9.15 -12.79
C GLY A 55 9.61 9.48 -11.70
N TRP A 56 9.00 10.66 -11.84
CA TRP A 56 8.15 11.23 -10.80
C TRP A 56 6.85 10.44 -10.58
N ARG A 57 6.28 9.84 -11.63
CA ARG A 57 4.95 9.21 -11.56
C ARG A 57 4.92 8.03 -10.59
N LEU A 58 5.94 7.18 -10.64
CA LEU A 58 6.09 6.09 -9.68
C LEU A 58 6.64 6.58 -8.33
N SER A 59 7.48 7.61 -8.32
CA SER A 59 7.91 8.25 -7.08
C SER A 59 6.71 8.76 -6.27
N ALA A 60 5.70 9.32 -6.94
CA ALA A 60 4.46 9.77 -6.31
C ALA A 60 3.67 8.60 -5.69
N SER A 61 3.65 7.43 -6.33
CA SER A 61 3.06 6.21 -5.74
C SER A 61 3.77 5.81 -4.44
N TYR A 62 5.11 5.79 -4.41
CA TYR A 62 5.86 5.51 -3.18
C TYR A 62 5.65 6.57 -2.10
N LEU A 63 5.55 7.85 -2.46
CA LEU A 63 5.24 8.92 -1.51
C LEU A 63 3.83 8.77 -0.92
N LEU A 64 2.85 8.33 -1.71
CA LEU A 64 1.51 8.03 -1.19
C LEU A 64 1.52 6.85 -0.21
N ILE A 65 2.36 5.83 -0.43
CA ILE A 65 2.60 4.76 0.57
C ILE A 65 3.16 5.34 1.88
N VAL A 66 4.06 6.33 1.81
CA VAL A 66 4.53 7.02 3.03
C VAL A 66 3.39 7.75 3.74
N VAL A 67 2.51 8.43 2.99
CA VAL A 67 1.35 9.12 3.56
C VAL A 67 0.41 8.13 4.26
N VAL A 68 0.10 6.99 3.62
CA VAL A 68 -0.65 5.89 4.24
C VAL A 68 0.06 5.41 5.51
N GLY A 69 1.37 5.17 5.46
CA GLY A 69 2.12 4.72 6.63
C GLY A 69 2.10 5.68 7.81
N ILE A 70 2.17 6.99 7.56
CA ILE A 70 2.03 8.01 8.61
C ILE A 70 0.60 8.02 9.16
N GLY A 71 -0.41 7.93 8.28
CA GLY A 71 -1.82 7.80 8.66
C GLY A 71 -2.08 6.60 9.55
N SER A 72 -1.60 5.42 9.16
CA SER A 72 -1.67 4.17 9.91
C SER A 72 -1.03 4.32 11.30
N VAL A 73 0.17 4.92 11.41
CA VAL A 73 0.80 5.21 12.72
C VAL A 73 -0.10 6.09 13.59
N LEU A 74 -0.69 7.15 13.03
CA LEU A 74 -1.59 8.03 13.78
C LEU A 74 -2.88 7.31 14.17
N PHE A 75 -3.44 6.49 13.29
CA PHE A 75 -4.66 5.74 13.54
C PHE A 75 -4.46 4.73 14.66
N HIS A 76 -3.49 3.82 14.53
CA HIS A 76 -3.25 2.77 15.53
C HIS A 76 -2.76 3.33 16.87
N ALA A 77 -2.13 4.50 16.88
CA ALA A 77 -1.74 5.14 18.13
C ALA A 77 -2.95 5.66 18.93
N THR A 78 -4.05 6.03 18.25
CA THR A 78 -5.12 6.84 18.84
C THR A 78 -6.53 6.25 18.77
N LEU A 79 -6.78 5.38 17.80
CA LEU A 79 -8.10 4.84 17.41
C LEU A 79 -9.19 5.92 17.26
N GLN A 80 -8.77 7.10 16.77
CA GLN A 80 -9.68 8.20 16.49
C GLN A 80 -10.12 8.20 15.03
N PHE A 81 -11.39 8.54 14.80
CA PHE A 81 -11.99 8.60 13.48
C PHE A 81 -11.20 9.50 12.51
N GLU A 82 -10.77 10.66 12.97
CA GLU A 82 -10.02 11.61 12.15
C GLU A 82 -8.71 11.01 11.66
N HIS A 83 -8.00 10.25 12.51
CA HIS A 83 -6.76 9.59 12.12
C HIS A 83 -7.02 8.33 11.27
N GLN A 84 -8.13 7.62 11.47
CA GLN A 84 -8.58 6.57 10.55
C GLN A 84 -8.75 7.12 9.13
N MET A 85 -9.25 8.36 8.97
CA MET A 85 -9.34 8.99 7.64
C MET A 85 -7.96 9.30 7.04
N TRP A 86 -6.96 9.62 7.87
CA TRP A 86 -5.58 9.78 7.40
C TRP A 86 -4.92 8.46 6.98
N ASP A 87 -5.45 7.32 7.41
CA ASP A 87 -4.99 6.00 6.97
C ASP A 87 -5.74 5.55 5.69
N GLU A 88 -7.07 5.41 5.80
CA GLU A 88 -7.90 4.80 4.76
C GLU A 88 -8.04 5.66 3.49
N VAL A 89 -8.20 6.98 3.62
CA VAL A 89 -8.39 7.84 2.44
C VAL A 89 -7.14 7.88 1.56
N PRO A 90 -5.92 8.05 2.12
CA PRO A 90 -4.69 7.92 1.34
C PRO A 90 -4.48 6.55 0.68
N MET A 91 -5.03 5.45 1.21
CA MET A 91 -5.00 4.16 0.53
C MET A 91 -5.76 4.22 -0.81
N VAL A 92 -6.93 4.86 -0.83
CA VAL A 92 -7.70 5.10 -2.08
C VAL A 92 -6.92 6.01 -3.02
N TRP A 93 -6.27 7.05 -2.51
CA TRP A 93 -5.42 7.93 -3.32
C TRP A 93 -4.26 7.17 -3.96
N CYS A 94 -3.61 6.29 -3.19
CA CYS A 94 -2.54 5.43 -3.66
C CYS A 94 -3.03 4.50 -4.77
N ALA A 95 -4.16 3.81 -4.57
CA ALA A 95 -4.76 2.96 -5.60
C ALA A 95 -5.13 3.76 -6.87
N CYS A 96 -5.73 4.94 -6.72
CA CYS A 96 -6.05 5.81 -7.86
C CYS A 96 -4.80 6.26 -8.63
N GLN A 97 -3.71 6.60 -7.91
CA GLN A 97 -2.43 6.94 -8.54
C GLN A 97 -1.87 5.75 -9.30
N LEU A 98 -1.97 4.53 -8.76
CA LEU A 98 -1.54 3.31 -9.45
C LEU A 98 -2.36 3.02 -10.70
N LEU A 99 -3.68 3.15 -10.61
CA LEU A 99 -4.56 3.03 -11.76
C LEU A 99 -4.20 4.03 -12.85
N TRP A 100 -3.92 5.27 -12.47
CA TRP A 100 -3.49 6.31 -13.41
C TRP A 100 -2.17 5.95 -14.11
N VAL A 101 -1.17 5.44 -13.38
CA VAL A 101 0.08 4.94 -13.95
C VAL A 101 -0.17 3.75 -14.89
N LEU A 102 -0.94 2.76 -14.44
CA LEU A 102 -1.22 1.53 -15.19
C LEU A 102 -2.02 1.80 -16.47
N LEU A 103 -2.94 2.76 -16.47
CA LEU A 103 -3.69 3.13 -17.67
C LEU A 103 -2.80 3.82 -18.71
N ASP A 104 -1.91 4.74 -18.30
CA ASP A 104 -0.95 5.32 -19.24
C ASP A 104 -0.03 4.25 -19.83
N GLU A 105 0.41 3.30 -19.01
CA GLU A 105 1.12 2.11 -19.49
C GLU A 105 0.27 1.35 -20.53
N HIS A 106 -1.03 1.15 -20.32
CA HIS A 106 -1.89 0.49 -21.31
C HIS A 106 -2.23 1.35 -22.54
N GLY A 107 -1.58 2.50 -22.71
CA GLY A 107 -1.69 3.35 -23.90
C GLY A 107 -2.86 4.32 -23.85
N TYR A 108 -3.52 4.49 -22.69
CA TYR A 108 -4.52 5.54 -22.53
C TYR A 108 -3.84 6.91 -22.61
N ARG A 109 -4.33 7.76 -23.52
CA ARG A 109 -3.80 9.11 -23.77
C ARG A 109 -4.88 10.17 -23.53
N GLY A 110 -4.44 11.39 -23.24
CA GLY A 110 -5.31 12.55 -23.02
C GLY A 110 -5.74 12.75 -21.57
N ILE A 111 -6.37 13.89 -21.28
CA ILE A 111 -6.68 14.31 -19.90
C ILE A 111 -7.94 13.63 -19.32
N GLY A 112 -8.79 13.03 -20.17
CA GLY A 112 -10.09 12.50 -19.76
C GLY A 112 -10.02 11.46 -18.64
N TYR A 113 -9.17 10.44 -18.76
CA TYR A 113 -9.01 9.43 -17.71
C TYR A 113 -8.41 10.01 -16.42
N THR A 114 -7.53 11.01 -16.54
CA THR A 114 -6.96 11.72 -15.38
C THR A 114 -8.04 12.49 -14.63
N VAL A 115 -8.95 13.16 -15.36
CA VAL A 115 -10.11 13.85 -14.76
C VAL A 115 -11.06 12.86 -14.11
N CYS A 116 -11.40 11.75 -14.78
CA CYS A 116 -12.28 10.72 -14.20
C CYS A 116 -11.73 10.14 -12.90
N ILE A 117 -10.43 9.79 -12.86
CA ILE A 117 -9.77 9.27 -11.65
C ILE A 117 -9.73 10.33 -10.55
N SER A 118 -9.40 11.59 -10.89
CA SER A 118 -9.40 12.69 -9.93
C SER A 118 -10.78 12.94 -9.32
N LEU A 119 -11.83 12.93 -10.14
CA LEU A 119 -13.21 13.08 -9.67
C LEU A 119 -13.65 11.90 -8.80
N TYR A 120 -13.30 10.68 -9.18
CA TYR A 120 -13.54 9.49 -8.36
C TYR A 120 -12.83 9.58 -7.01
N CYS A 121 -11.56 9.96 -7.00
CA CYS A 121 -10.75 10.12 -5.80
C CYS A 121 -11.35 11.17 -4.85
N ALA A 122 -11.78 12.32 -5.40
CA ALA A 122 -12.47 13.36 -4.63
C ALA A 122 -13.82 12.89 -4.07
N PHE A 123 -14.59 12.17 -4.88
CA PHE A 123 -15.87 11.59 -4.45
C PHE A 123 -15.67 10.55 -3.34
N ALA A 124 -14.76 9.60 -3.52
CA ALA A 124 -14.41 8.57 -2.54
C ALA A 124 -13.94 9.20 -1.22
N THR A 125 -13.10 10.22 -1.29
CA THR A 125 -12.66 10.99 -0.12
C THR A 125 -13.85 11.61 0.61
N TYR A 126 -14.74 12.30 -0.13
CA TYR A 126 -15.90 12.94 0.47
C TYR A 126 -16.84 11.92 1.13
N VAL A 127 -17.20 10.85 0.45
CA VAL A 127 -18.15 9.87 1.00
C VAL A 127 -17.56 9.11 2.18
N THR A 128 -16.27 8.76 2.16
CA THR A 128 -15.63 8.08 3.28
C THR A 128 -15.52 9.00 4.49
N SER A 129 -15.02 10.24 4.31
CA SER A 129 -14.78 11.17 5.42
C SER A 129 -16.04 11.77 6.04
N MET A 130 -17.16 11.79 5.33
CA MET A 130 -18.42 12.37 5.82
C MET A 130 -19.36 11.37 6.51
N ASN A 131 -19.04 10.08 6.47
CA ASN A 131 -19.83 9.04 7.12
C ASN A 131 -19.09 8.50 8.35
N LYS A 132 -19.80 7.81 9.26
CA LYS A 132 -19.20 7.15 10.42
C LYS A 132 -19.71 5.71 10.57
N GLY A 133 -19.02 4.92 11.40
CA GLY A 133 -19.38 3.55 11.72
C GLY A 133 -19.47 2.64 10.50
N THR A 134 -20.43 1.72 10.49
CA THR A 134 -20.59 0.70 9.46
C THR A 134 -20.73 1.27 8.04
N THR A 135 -21.44 2.39 7.88
CA THR A 135 -21.58 3.03 6.56
C THR A 135 -20.22 3.49 6.03
N GLN A 136 -19.42 4.14 6.87
CA GLN A 136 -18.08 4.58 6.48
C GLN A 136 -17.20 3.39 6.09
N PHE A 137 -17.20 2.35 6.91
CA PHE A 137 -16.47 1.11 6.63
C PHE A 137 -16.80 0.54 5.25
N PHE A 138 -18.09 0.38 4.92
CA PHE A 138 -18.48 -0.16 3.62
C PHE A 138 -18.17 0.77 2.45
N MET A 139 -18.30 2.09 2.62
CA MET A 139 -17.95 3.07 1.58
C MET A 139 -16.45 2.99 1.23
N PHE A 140 -15.59 2.95 2.25
CA PHE A 140 -14.15 2.77 2.06
C PHE A 140 -13.84 1.43 1.39
N GLN A 141 -14.30 0.30 1.96
CA GLN A 141 -13.99 -1.03 1.46
C GLN A 141 -14.46 -1.24 0.02
N THR A 142 -15.66 -0.74 -0.32
CA THR A 142 -16.19 -0.83 -1.69
C THR A 142 -15.38 0.02 -2.65
N SER A 143 -15.03 1.25 -2.26
CA SER A 143 -14.26 2.16 -3.12
C SER A 143 -12.84 1.63 -3.34
N PHE A 144 -12.12 1.36 -2.26
CA PHE A 144 -10.76 0.82 -2.31
C PHE A 144 -10.73 -0.51 -3.06
N GLY A 145 -11.63 -1.44 -2.73
CA GLY A 145 -11.74 -2.74 -3.39
C GLY A 145 -11.96 -2.62 -4.90
N LEU A 146 -12.86 -1.73 -5.35
CA LEU A 146 -13.13 -1.52 -6.77
C LEU A 146 -11.86 -1.09 -7.54
N VAL A 147 -11.12 -0.10 -7.01
CA VAL A 147 -9.89 0.38 -7.66
C VAL A 147 -8.82 -0.70 -7.62
N MET A 148 -8.63 -1.37 -6.48
CA MET A 148 -7.64 -2.45 -6.33
C MET A 148 -7.88 -3.62 -7.28
N TRP A 149 -9.13 -4.06 -7.47
CA TRP A 149 -9.45 -5.11 -8.45
C TRP A 149 -9.18 -4.66 -9.88
N THR A 150 -9.42 -3.38 -10.18
CA THR A 150 -9.11 -2.79 -11.48
C THR A 150 -7.59 -2.75 -11.71
N ASP A 151 -6.81 -2.35 -10.71
CA ASP A 151 -5.34 -2.37 -10.75
C ASP A 151 -4.82 -3.79 -10.98
N LEU A 152 -5.31 -4.78 -10.24
CA LEU A 152 -4.92 -6.19 -10.41
C LEU A 152 -5.23 -6.70 -11.82
N TYR A 153 -6.35 -6.28 -12.42
CA TYR A 153 -6.66 -6.62 -13.80
C TYR A 153 -5.61 -6.04 -14.77
N PHE A 154 -5.25 -4.76 -14.65
CA PHE A 154 -4.23 -4.15 -15.52
C PHE A 154 -2.83 -4.73 -15.25
N VAL A 155 -2.48 -5.02 -14.01
CA VAL A 155 -1.25 -5.72 -13.64
C VAL A 155 -1.19 -7.10 -14.29
N TYR A 156 -2.29 -7.86 -14.28
CA TYR A 156 -2.37 -9.15 -14.97
C TYR A 156 -2.21 -9.01 -16.49
N GLN A 157 -2.82 -7.99 -17.10
CA GLN A 157 -2.69 -7.71 -18.52
C GLN A 157 -1.28 -7.28 -18.92
N LEU A 158 -0.51 -6.67 -18.01
CA LEU A 158 0.92 -6.43 -18.19
C LEU A 158 1.71 -7.74 -18.06
N TYR A 159 1.48 -8.49 -16.98
CA TYR A 159 2.15 -9.74 -16.64
C TYR A 159 2.13 -10.76 -17.78
N LYS A 160 1.00 -10.96 -18.47
CA LYS A 160 0.87 -11.94 -19.57
C LYS A 160 1.83 -11.70 -20.73
N ASN A 161 2.34 -10.47 -20.88
CA ASN A 161 3.22 -10.08 -21.99
C ASN A 161 4.70 -10.09 -21.57
N VAL A 162 5.01 -10.36 -20.31
CA VAL A 162 6.37 -10.36 -19.77
C VAL A 162 7.13 -11.56 -20.31
N LYS A 163 8.31 -11.30 -20.90
CA LYS A 163 9.22 -12.35 -21.40
C LYS A 163 10.41 -12.61 -20.48
N ASN A 164 10.76 -11.65 -19.63
CA ASN A 164 11.90 -11.75 -18.74
C ASN A 164 11.54 -12.59 -17.50
N GLU A 165 12.19 -13.75 -17.36
CA GLU A 165 11.93 -14.68 -16.25
C GLU A 165 12.17 -14.05 -14.86
N GLN A 166 13.17 -13.15 -14.74
CA GLN A 166 13.44 -12.45 -13.49
C GLN A 166 12.25 -11.55 -13.10
N VAL A 167 11.65 -10.86 -14.06
CA VAL A 167 10.47 -10.01 -13.85
C VAL A 167 9.23 -10.87 -13.54
N THR A 168 9.05 -12.00 -14.23
CA THR A 168 7.99 -12.96 -13.93
C THR A 168 8.07 -13.45 -12.47
N ARG A 169 9.27 -13.75 -11.97
CA ARG A 169 9.48 -14.11 -10.56
C ARG A 169 9.09 -12.98 -9.61
N LEU A 170 9.35 -11.72 -9.95
CA LEU A 170 8.92 -10.58 -9.12
C LEU A 170 7.39 -10.50 -9.03
N PHE A 171 6.67 -10.67 -10.14
CA PHE A 171 5.19 -10.74 -10.12
C PHE A 171 4.70 -11.88 -9.24
N HIS A 172 5.30 -13.08 -9.33
CA HIS A 172 4.92 -14.20 -8.47
C HIS A 172 5.19 -13.94 -6.98
N GLN A 173 6.32 -13.30 -6.64
CA GLN A 173 6.60 -12.91 -5.26
C GLN A 173 5.61 -11.85 -4.76
N GLY A 174 5.29 -10.85 -5.57
CA GLY A 174 4.22 -9.87 -5.28
C GLY A 174 2.89 -10.58 -4.98
N CYS A 175 2.44 -11.50 -5.83
CA CYS A 175 1.21 -12.27 -5.59
C CYS A 175 1.26 -13.12 -4.31
N LYS A 176 2.40 -13.73 -3.98
CA LYS A 176 2.57 -14.51 -2.74
C LYS A 176 2.44 -13.62 -1.51
N PHE A 177 3.15 -12.48 -1.48
CA PHE A 177 3.05 -11.53 -0.38
C PHE A 177 1.65 -10.94 -0.28
N LEU A 178 0.98 -10.62 -1.41
CA LEU A 178 -0.40 -10.17 -1.43
C LEU A 178 -1.36 -11.19 -0.81
N ALA A 179 -1.25 -12.46 -1.20
CA ALA A 179 -2.11 -13.53 -0.69
C ALA A 179 -1.89 -13.74 0.82
N LEU A 180 -0.63 -13.73 1.27
CA LEU A 180 -0.31 -13.86 2.69
C LEU A 180 -0.82 -12.64 3.48
N ALA A 181 -0.65 -11.43 2.95
CA ALA A 181 -1.17 -10.20 3.54
C ALA A 181 -2.70 -10.32 3.71
N LEU A 182 -3.43 -10.63 2.64
CA LEU A 182 -4.89 -10.77 2.69
C LEU A 182 -5.31 -11.85 3.69
N GLY A 183 -4.56 -12.94 3.79
CA GLY A 183 -4.80 -14.01 4.76
C GLY A 183 -4.69 -13.53 6.20
N VAL A 184 -3.59 -12.85 6.56
CA VAL A 184 -3.40 -12.36 7.94
C VAL A 184 -4.38 -11.23 8.28
N TRP A 185 -4.69 -10.35 7.31
CA TRP A 185 -5.68 -9.29 7.49
C TRP A 185 -7.09 -9.85 7.68
N LEU A 186 -7.53 -10.79 6.85
CA LEU A 186 -8.84 -11.44 7.00
C LEU A 186 -8.96 -12.17 8.33
N PHE A 187 -7.88 -12.83 8.77
CA PHE A 187 -7.85 -13.49 10.07
C PHE A 187 -8.04 -12.47 11.19
N ASP A 188 -7.24 -11.41 11.19
CA ASP A 188 -7.34 -10.35 12.20
C ASP A 188 -8.73 -9.69 12.18
N SER A 189 -9.29 -9.38 11.01
CA SER A 189 -10.61 -8.74 10.94
C SER A 189 -11.78 -9.60 11.42
N ASN A 190 -11.69 -10.93 11.38
CA ASN A 190 -12.86 -11.81 11.59
C ASN A 190 -12.70 -12.81 12.73
N LEU A 191 -11.47 -13.11 13.16
CA LEU A 191 -11.17 -14.24 14.03
C LEU A 191 -10.44 -13.82 15.32
N CYS A 192 -10.63 -12.59 15.80
CA CYS A 192 -10.00 -12.11 17.05
C CYS A 192 -10.29 -13.01 18.26
N PHE A 193 -11.46 -13.64 18.32
CA PHE A 193 -11.85 -14.56 19.41
C PHE A 193 -10.88 -15.73 19.58
N VAL A 194 -10.08 -16.08 18.56
CA VAL A 194 -9.06 -17.12 18.66
C VAL A 194 -7.99 -16.73 19.68
N PHE A 195 -7.68 -15.43 19.80
CA PHE A 195 -6.63 -14.92 20.69
C PHE A 195 -7.04 -14.86 22.16
N ASP A 196 -8.30 -15.15 22.49
CA ASP A 196 -8.71 -15.42 23.87
C ASP A 196 -8.10 -16.73 24.41
N HIS A 197 -7.58 -17.58 23.52
CA HIS A 197 -7.05 -18.91 23.84
C HIS A 197 -5.58 -19.11 23.47
N VAL A 198 -5.03 -18.26 22.61
CA VAL A 198 -3.62 -18.34 22.18
C VAL A 198 -2.99 -16.95 22.12
N PRO A 199 -1.67 -16.81 22.33
CA PRO A 199 -1.01 -15.51 22.23
C PRO A 199 -1.23 -14.86 20.86
N ASN A 200 -1.62 -13.58 20.84
CA ASN A 200 -1.83 -12.83 19.61
C ASN A 200 -0.47 -12.59 18.88
N PRO A 201 -0.29 -13.11 17.65
CA PRO A 201 0.93 -12.93 16.85
C PRO A 201 1.00 -11.57 16.14
N GLN A 202 0.01 -10.69 16.37
CA GLN A 202 -0.11 -9.35 15.81
C GLN A 202 -0.25 -9.38 14.28
N PHE A 203 -1.27 -10.10 13.80
CA PHE A 203 -1.46 -10.31 12.36
C PHE A 203 -1.71 -9.02 11.58
N HIS A 204 -2.36 -8.03 12.17
CA HIS A 204 -2.50 -6.72 11.54
C HIS A 204 -1.17 -5.98 11.36
N ALA A 205 -0.25 -6.05 12.33
CA ALA A 205 1.10 -5.51 12.16
C ALA A 205 1.86 -6.21 11.02
N TRP A 206 1.68 -7.53 10.86
CA TRP A 206 2.24 -8.26 9.71
C TRP A 206 1.60 -7.85 8.38
N TRP A 207 0.30 -7.54 8.36
CA TRP A 207 -0.38 -7.02 7.17
C TRP A 207 0.33 -5.78 6.62
N HIS A 208 0.71 -4.81 7.45
CA HIS A 208 1.45 -3.61 7.02
C HIS A 208 2.76 -3.95 6.31
N VAL A 209 3.53 -4.86 6.88
CA VAL A 209 4.82 -5.30 6.33
C VAL A 209 4.61 -6.05 5.00
N LEU A 210 3.70 -7.01 4.98
CA LEU A 210 3.45 -7.89 3.84
C LEU A 210 2.82 -7.13 2.67
N MET A 211 1.87 -6.25 2.94
CA MET A 211 1.21 -5.44 1.90
C MET A 211 2.19 -4.47 1.25
N CYS A 212 2.98 -3.75 2.05
CA CYS A 212 3.98 -2.84 1.48
C CYS A 212 5.04 -3.58 0.67
N THR A 213 5.49 -4.73 1.16
CA THR A 213 6.43 -5.60 0.44
C THR A 213 5.83 -6.05 -0.89
N SER A 214 4.58 -6.54 -0.89
CA SER A 214 3.85 -6.92 -2.10
C SER A 214 3.81 -5.79 -3.14
N LEU A 215 3.40 -4.58 -2.71
CA LEU A 215 3.36 -3.40 -3.58
C LEU A 215 4.74 -3.07 -4.16
N HIS A 216 5.80 -3.12 -3.36
CA HIS A 216 7.16 -2.89 -3.85
C HIS A 216 7.55 -3.88 -4.95
N TYR A 217 7.27 -5.18 -4.78
CA TYR A 217 7.53 -6.18 -5.83
C TYR A 217 6.76 -5.87 -7.13
N PHE A 218 5.49 -5.49 -7.04
CA PHE A 218 4.72 -5.07 -8.21
C PHE A 218 5.27 -3.79 -8.85
N PHE A 219 5.70 -2.81 -8.06
CA PHE A 219 6.23 -1.55 -8.58
C PHE A 219 7.56 -1.77 -9.32
N VAL A 220 8.42 -2.63 -8.80
CA VAL A 220 9.67 -3.01 -9.49
C VAL A 220 9.36 -3.75 -10.80
N ALA A 221 8.44 -4.71 -10.77
CA ALA A 221 8.09 -5.50 -11.95
C ALA A 221 7.43 -4.64 -13.04
N CYS A 222 6.42 -3.84 -12.69
CA CYS A 222 5.75 -2.91 -13.61
C CYS A 222 6.71 -1.81 -14.09
N GLY A 223 7.55 -1.29 -13.19
CA GLY A 223 8.54 -0.26 -13.51
C GLY A 223 9.60 -0.75 -14.50
N HIS A 224 10.05 -2.00 -14.38
CA HIS A 224 10.95 -2.61 -15.35
C HIS A 224 10.31 -2.65 -16.74
N GLU A 225 9.08 -3.18 -16.83
CA GLU A 225 8.38 -3.26 -18.12
C GLU A 225 8.08 -1.88 -18.71
N SER A 226 7.77 -0.88 -17.89
CA SER A 226 7.60 0.51 -18.32
C SER A 226 8.86 1.03 -19.04
N VAL A 227 10.04 0.82 -18.47
CA VAL A 227 11.32 1.22 -19.09
C VAL A 227 11.59 0.43 -20.37
N VAL A 228 11.38 -0.89 -20.39
CA VAL A 228 11.62 -1.70 -21.59
C VAL A 228 10.69 -1.28 -22.74
N ARG A 229 9.47 -0.84 -22.43
CA ARG A 229 8.49 -0.38 -23.43
C ARG A 229 8.81 0.98 -24.01
N THR A 230 9.58 1.84 -23.32
CA THR A 230 10.13 3.06 -23.92
C THR A 230 11.31 2.79 -24.88
N GLY A 231 11.72 1.52 -25.01
CA GLY A 231 12.87 1.11 -25.82
C GLY A 231 14.21 1.25 -25.10
N GLU A 232 14.19 1.61 -23.81
CA GLU A 232 15.37 1.68 -22.97
C GLU A 232 15.72 0.31 -22.37
N GLN A 233 16.96 0.13 -21.96
CA GLN A 233 17.41 -1.09 -21.29
C GLN A 233 17.30 -0.93 -19.77
N ALA A 234 16.71 -1.92 -19.10
CA ALA A 234 16.54 -1.96 -17.66
C ALA A 234 17.20 -3.21 -17.07
N GLU A 235 17.72 -3.08 -15.85
CA GLU A 235 18.27 -4.18 -15.06
C GLU A 235 17.64 -4.18 -13.66
N ILE A 236 17.33 -5.36 -13.12
CA ILE A 236 16.91 -5.52 -11.73
C ILE A 236 18.16 -5.72 -10.87
N ARG A 237 18.40 -4.79 -9.94
CA ARG A 237 19.47 -4.84 -8.95
C ARG A 237 18.90 -5.00 -7.54
N TYR A 238 19.76 -5.26 -6.56
CA TYR A 238 19.33 -5.49 -5.17
C TYR A 238 20.05 -4.54 -4.21
N PHE A 239 19.28 -3.77 -3.46
CA PHE A 239 19.78 -3.01 -2.32
C PHE A 239 19.94 -3.96 -1.13
N LEU A 240 21.14 -3.95 -0.53
CA LEU A 240 21.54 -4.86 0.56
C LEU A 240 21.29 -6.34 0.25
N ASN A 241 21.41 -6.75 -1.02
CA ASN A 241 21.13 -8.13 -1.51
C ASN A 241 19.71 -8.66 -1.23
N MET A 242 18.76 -7.82 -0.81
CA MET A 242 17.42 -8.23 -0.43
C MET A 242 16.33 -7.50 -1.20
N ILE A 243 16.45 -6.17 -1.35
CA ILE A 243 15.36 -5.33 -1.87
C ILE A 243 15.59 -5.08 -3.35
N PRO A 244 14.77 -5.64 -4.25
CA PRO A 244 14.95 -5.45 -5.69
C PRO A 244 14.62 -4.01 -6.08
N TYR A 245 15.31 -3.47 -7.08
CA TYR A 245 15.02 -2.16 -7.65
C TYR A 245 15.42 -2.09 -9.12
N VAL A 246 14.78 -1.20 -9.88
CA VAL A 246 15.03 -1.01 -11.31
C VAL A 246 16.12 0.03 -11.53
N CYS A 247 17.15 -0.36 -12.28
CA CYS A 247 18.20 0.52 -12.76
C CYS A 247 18.10 0.67 -14.28
N LYS A 248 18.12 1.91 -14.78
CA LYS A 248 18.24 2.20 -16.22
C LYS A 248 19.70 2.00 -16.63
N MET A 249 19.93 1.17 -17.64
CA MET A 249 21.25 1.02 -18.24
C MET A 249 21.43 2.19 -19.23
N GLY A 250 22.30 3.14 -18.88
CA GLY A 250 22.67 4.19 -19.82
C GLY A 250 23.34 3.58 -21.06
N GLN A 251 23.11 4.16 -22.25
CA GLN A 251 24.09 4.09 -23.32
C GLN A 251 25.45 4.44 -22.68
N LYS A 252 26.45 3.56 -22.82
CA LYS A 252 27.81 3.86 -22.38
C LYS A 252 28.14 5.29 -22.82
N LYS A 253 28.29 6.20 -21.86
CA LYS A 253 29.11 7.38 -22.09
C LYS A 253 30.51 6.83 -22.35
N HIS A 254 30.94 6.86 -23.60
CA HIS A 254 32.34 6.94 -23.93
C HIS A 254 32.80 8.30 -23.39
N ASP A 255 33.26 8.32 -22.14
CA ASP A 255 34.05 9.43 -21.65
C ASP A 255 35.51 8.98 -21.77
N GLU A 256 36.15 9.50 -22.83
CA GLU A 256 37.60 9.59 -23.06
C GLU A 256 38.26 10.51 -22.02
#